data_AF-Q19614-F1
#
_entry.id   AF-Q19614-F1
#
_cell.length_a   1.000
_cell.length_b   1.000
_cell.length_c   1.000
_cell.angle_alpha   90.00
_cell.angle_beta   90.00
_cell.angle_gamma   90.00
#
_symmetry.space_group_name_H-M   'P 1'
#
loop_
_entity.id
_entity.type
_entity.pdbx_description
1 polymer ?
#
loop_
_entity_poly.entity_id
_entity_poly.type
_entity_poly.pdbx_seq_one_letter_code
_entity_poly.pdbx_strand_id
1 'polypeptide(L)'
;MADTSPRESKLNKQDQDLHLEIDETGLACKSEVKKRWLGARGTAGLYGNGKYYYEVTITSKGLCRVGWATLGGSLNIGKGLDSFGYGGTGMKSTHKKFDDYGLPFTLNDVIGCYLDLDSRTIWWSKNGEQFPAAFSIDVKYKNSNTCLFPAVLCQNSSLSVNFGSQPFKFPPGNQFTAVSDAPNENVNWWSYEEQNSFEHVVVKLPFAVEEDVHNEFRMHTKLMLTELKRTQCKQDKDGSIRRTLQPISKTICAFLNTDGGRLFLGVNDDKVIKGISMSKNMIYHFFGSLRHMCENFKPCSPLCRIKVSILEVIPVGVIKVKLRKADLLKEEAHDFPKLACHSVGGSFCDCFLEINKAPTKQYLLIIQVSPPNPNSRTTIFQNEEGLVYRRRMASNKCVYLDDLRRMMNEKNQVFVDLPDEARAEIDSFSKFD
;
A
#
# COMPACT_ATOMS: atom_id res chain seq x y z
N MET A 1 34.39 -7.80 -2.63
CA MET A 1 34.82 -7.59 -1.23
C MET A 1 33.71 -6.81 -0.56
N ALA A 2 33.10 -7.32 0.51
CA ALA A 2 32.14 -6.55 1.28
C ALA A 2 32.88 -5.38 1.94
N ASP A 3 32.32 -4.17 1.87
CA ASP A 3 32.87 -2.99 2.53
C ASP A 3 32.87 -3.21 4.05
N THR A 4 34.06 -3.27 4.63
CA THR A 4 34.30 -3.49 6.07
C THR A 4 34.44 -2.18 6.84
N SER A 5 34.14 -1.03 6.24
CA SER A 5 34.12 0.23 6.97
C SER A 5 33.05 0.19 8.08
N PRO A 6 33.34 0.74 9.26
CA PRO A 6 32.35 0.83 10.34
C PRO A 6 31.11 1.55 9.80
N ARG A 7 29.93 0.97 10.05
CA ARG A 7 28.67 1.59 9.62
C ARG A 7 28.44 2.82 10.49
N GLU A 8 28.34 3.97 9.84
CA GLU A 8 28.13 5.26 10.49
C GLU A 8 26.74 5.81 10.16
N SER A 9 26.13 6.46 11.16
CA SER A 9 24.87 7.20 10.98
C SER A 9 25.12 8.47 10.18
N LYS A 10 24.61 8.51 8.95
CA LYS A 10 24.69 9.64 8.01
C LYS A 10 23.43 9.71 7.16
N LEU A 11 23.20 10.83 6.47
CA LEU A 11 22.21 10.91 5.39
C LEU A 11 22.66 10.00 4.24
N ASN A 12 21.73 9.22 3.71
CA ASN A 12 22.03 8.16 2.76
C ASN A 12 21.95 8.67 1.30
N LYS A 13 23.10 8.75 0.63
CA LYS A 13 23.20 9.13 -0.79
C LYS A 13 22.51 8.15 -1.75
N GLN A 14 22.26 6.91 -1.32
CA GLN A 14 21.54 5.91 -2.10
C GLN A 14 20.02 5.96 -1.87
N ASP A 15 19.56 6.74 -0.89
CA ASP A 15 18.16 6.86 -0.50
C ASP A 15 17.77 8.34 -0.34
N GLN A 16 17.84 9.04 -1.48
CA GLN A 16 17.53 10.45 -1.62
C GLN A 16 16.85 10.72 -2.97
N ASP A 17 16.14 11.83 -3.07
CA ASP A 17 15.68 12.36 -4.35
C ASP A 17 16.85 12.84 -5.23
N LEU A 18 16.77 12.64 -6.55
CA LEU A 18 17.84 12.89 -7.54
C LEU A 18 18.50 14.29 -7.50
N HIS A 19 17.81 15.32 -6.99
CA HIS A 19 18.30 16.70 -6.94
C HIS A 19 18.52 17.22 -5.52
N LEU A 20 18.47 16.34 -4.52
CA LEU A 20 18.96 16.67 -3.19
C LEU A 20 20.47 16.42 -3.18
N GLU A 21 21.24 17.43 -2.82
CA GLU A 21 22.69 17.32 -2.71
C GLU A 21 23.05 17.02 -1.26
N ILE A 22 23.59 15.83 -1.00
CA ILE A 22 24.21 15.47 0.29
C ILE A 22 25.72 15.63 0.16
N ASP A 23 26.34 16.32 1.13
CA ASP A 23 27.77 16.59 1.16
C ASP A 23 28.63 15.33 1.35
N GLU A 24 29.95 15.45 1.30
CA GLU A 24 30.87 14.31 1.44
C GLU A 24 30.79 13.65 2.82
N THR A 25 30.55 14.43 3.87
CA THR A 25 30.41 13.92 5.24
C THR A 25 29.12 13.11 5.44
N GLY A 26 28.09 13.37 4.62
CA GLY A 26 26.77 12.81 4.81
C GLY A 26 25.99 13.48 5.95
N LEU A 27 26.47 14.61 6.46
CA LEU A 27 25.88 15.34 7.59
C LEU A 27 25.29 16.68 7.18
N ALA A 28 25.33 17.04 5.90
CA ALA A 28 24.62 18.21 5.38
C ALA A 28 23.92 17.88 4.06
N CYS A 29 22.77 18.52 3.85
CA CYS A 29 22.11 18.47 2.55
C CYS A 29 21.54 19.83 2.13
N LYS A 30 21.40 20.02 0.82
CA LYS A 30 20.78 21.20 0.23
C LYS A 30 19.95 20.86 -1.00
N SER A 31 18.94 21.68 -1.26
CA SER A 31 18.16 21.70 -2.48
C SER A 31 18.04 23.14 -2.94
N GLU A 32 18.40 23.41 -4.20
CA GLU A 32 18.22 24.72 -4.84
C GLU A 32 16.92 24.76 -5.68
N VAL A 33 16.13 23.67 -5.66
CA VAL A 33 14.93 23.55 -6.50
C VAL A 33 13.74 24.25 -5.84
N LYS A 34 13.33 25.37 -6.44
CA LYS A 34 12.12 26.10 -6.03
C LYS A 34 10.86 25.26 -6.26
N LYS A 35 9.90 25.36 -5.33
CA LYS A 35 8.57 24.71 -5.41
C LYS A 35 8.59 23.17 -5.53
N ARG A 36 9.73 22.51 -5.35
CA ARG A 36 9.84 21.04 -5.29
C ARG A 36 10.38 20.63 -3.93
N TRP A 37 9.77 19.62 -3.34
CA TRP A 37 10.22 19.02 -2.09
C TRP A 37 11.09 17.81 -2.43
N LEU A 38 12.29 17.74 -1.85
CA LEU A 38 13.28 16.70 -2.08
C LEU A 38 13.81 16.18 -0.75
N GLY A 39 13.72 14.88 -0.54
CA GLY A 39 14.00 14.25 0.75
C GLY A 39 15.09 13.19 0.70
N ALA A 40 15.56 12.82 1.89
CA ALA A 40 16.48 11.72 2.12
C ALA A 40 16.19 11.08 3.48
N ARG A 41 16.62 9.81 3.64
CA ARG A 41 16.66 9.11 4.92
C ARG A 41 18.09 8.94 5.41
N GLY A 42 18.23 8.71 6.72
CA GLY A 42 19.48 8.29 7.34
C GLY A 42 19.83 6.84 7.00
N THR A 43 21.06 6.43 7.31
CA THR A 43 21.55 5.05 7.13
C THR A 43 21.11 4.09 8.23
N ALA A 44 20.81 4.59 9.44
CA ALA A 44 20.41 3.78 10.59
C ALA A 44 18.92 3.93 10.89
N GLY A 45 18.17 2.83 10.75
CA GLY A 45 16.76 2.72 11.12
C GLY A 45 16.63 2.14 12.53
N LEU A 46 15.78 2.74 13.35
CA LEU A 46 15.63 2.37 14.76
C LEU A 46 14.38 1.53 14.99
N TYR A 47 14.49 0.47 15.78
CA TYR A 47 13.39 -0.42 16.15
C TYR A 47 13.59 -1.04 17.54
N GLY A 48 12.67 -1.91 17.95
CA GLY A 48 12.73 -2.58 19.23
C GLY A 48 12.29 -1.66 20.38
N ASN A 49 13.21 -1.40 21.30
CA ASN A 49 12.96 -0.62 22.52
C ASN A 49 13.95 0.55 22.61
N GLY A 50 13.71 1.46 23.55
CA GLY A 50 14.59 2.58 23.83
C GLY A 50 14.11 3.91 23.27
N LYS A 51 14.91 4.93 23.55
CA LYS A 51 14.60 6.34 23.33
C LYS A 51 15.76 7.00 22.61
N TYR A 52 15.48 7.60 21.46
CA TYR A 52 16.50 8.05 20.53
C TYR A 52 16.33 9.52 20.16
N TYR A 53 17.46 10.15 19.85
CA TYR A 53 17.54 11.58 19.59
C TYR A 53 18.59 11.93 18.54
N TYR A 54 18.25 12.91 17.69
CA TYR A 54 19.21 13.59 16.80
C TYR A 54 18.83 15.07 16.64
N GLU A 55 19.77 15.88 16.17
CA GLU A 55 19.55 17.31 15.90
C GLU A 55 19.63 17.65 14.42
N VAL A 56 18.85 18.65 14.01
CA VAL A 56 18.95 19.27 12.70
C VAL A 56 19.13 20.78 12.85
N THR A 57 20.20 21.34 12.31
CA THR A 57 20.40 22.79 12.21
C THR A 57 19.99 23.28 10.82
N ILE A 58 19.15 24.32 10.75
CA ILE A 58 18.77 24.93 9.47
C ILE A 58 19.84 25.91 9.00
N THR A 59 20.37 25.74 7.79
CA THR A 59 21.53 26.47 7.29
C THR A 59 21.24 27.47 6.17
N SER A 60 20.02 27.49 5.62
CA SER A 60 19.58 28.55 4.71
C SER A 60 18.10 28.88 4.85
N LYS A 61 17.72 30.04 4.31
CA LYS A 61 16.32 30.49 4.28
C LYS A 61 15.57 29.74 3.18
N GLY A 62 14.68 28.86 3.59
CA GLY A 62 13.78 28.10 2.73
C GLY A 62 12.85 27.22 3.56
N LEU A 63 12.12 26.30 2.93
CA LEU A 63 11.20 25.43 3.66
C LEU A 63 11.86 24.07 3.91
N CYS A 64 11.75 23.61 5.16
CA CYS A 64 12.27 22.31 5.58
C CYS A 64 11.19 21.54 6.34
N ARG A 65 11.34 20.22 6.33
CA ARG A 65 10.67 19.31 7.26
C ARG A 65 11.64 18.24 7.70
N VAL A 66 11.54 17.86 8.97
CA VAL A 66 12.41 16.87 9.61
C VAL A 66 11.56 15.86 10.37
N GLY A 67 12.04 14.64 10.55
CA GLY A 67 11.33 13.63 11.32
C GLY A 67 11.79 12.21 11.06
N TRP A 68 10.84 11.31 10.85
CA TRP A 68 11.07 9.87 10.83
C TRP A 68 10.24 9.21 9.73
N ALA A 69 10.81 8.22 9.05
CA ALA A 69 10.09 7.45 8.04
C ALA A 69 10.61 6.01 7.94
N THR A 70 9.75 5.07 7.56
CA THR A 70 10.17 3.71 7.19
C THR A 70 10.69 3.67 5.75
N LEU A 71 11.31 2.55 5.33
CA LEU A 71 11.71 2.31 3.94
C LEU A 71 10.51 2.23 2.99
N GLY A 72 9.37 1.71 3.47
CA GLY A 72 8.10 1.70 2.74
C GLY A 72 7.40 3.06 2.70
N GLY A 73 7.86 4.03 3.49
CA GLY A 73 7.38 5.41 3.47
C GLY A 73 7.93 6.21 2.29
N SER A 74 7.25 7.31 1.95
CA SER A 74 7.74 8.25 0.94
C SER A 74 8.87 9.13 1.50
N LEU A 75 9.88 9.43 0.67
CA LEU A 75 10.87 10.48 0.96
C LEU A 75 10.22 11.86 1.14
N ASN A 76 9.04 12.10 0.57
CA ASN A 76 8.22 13.27 0.86
C ASN A 76 7.46 13.10 2.19
N ILE A 77 8.22 13.08 3.29
CA ILE A 77 7.72 12.77 4.63
C ILE A 77 6.51 13.63 5.01
N GLY A 78 5.53 13.02 5.66
CA GLY A 78 4.25 13.64 6.01
C GLY A 78 3.17 13.51 4.93
N LYS A 79 3.53 13.20 3.67
CA LYS A 79 2.54 12.85 2.62
C LYS A 79 2.31 11.34 2.46
N GLY A 80 3.30 10.52 2.80
CA GLY A 80 3.21 9.06 2.71
C GLY A 80 2.59 8.41 3.95
N LEU A 81 2.17 7.16 3.80
CA LEU A 81 2.00 6.27 4.95
C LEU A 81 3.35 6.12 5.68
N ASP A 82 3.33 5.85 6.98
CA ASP A 82 4.51 5.47 7.76
C ASP A 82 5.65 6.50 7.73
N SER A 83 5.27 7.78 7.68
CA SER A 83 6.19 8.92 7.81
C SER A 83 5.59 10.00 8.71
N PHE A 84 6.46 10.63 9.51
CA PHE A 84 6.12 11.63 10.50
C PHE A 84 7.07 12.80 10.35
N GLY A 85 6.56 14.02 10.22
CA GLY A 85 7.44 15.17 10.03
C GLY A 85 6.93 16.46 10.65
N TYR A 86 7.86 17.30 11.04
CA TYR A 86 7.66 18.63 11.57
C TYR A 86 8.28 19.68 10.65
N GLY A 87 7.46 20.62 10.17
CA GLY A 87 7.83 21.59 9.14
C GLY A 87 8.09 23.00 9.67
N GLY A 88 8.90 23.77 8.95
CA GLY A 88 9.34 25.13 9.33
C GLY A 88 8.21 26.14 9.52
N THR A 89 6.99 25.83 9.08
CA THR A 89 5.79 26.65 9.28
C THR A 89 5.09 26.39 10.62
N GLY A 90 5.64 25.54 11.50
CA GLY A 90 5.00 25.20 12.78
C GLY A 90 3.86 24.19 12.63
N MET A 91 4.07 23.16 11.79
CA MET A 91 3.07 22.12 11.55
C MET A 91 3.67 20.74 11.65
N LYS A 92 2.97 19.82 12.32
CA LYS A 92 3.25 18.39 12.28
C LYS A 92 2.47 17.75 11.14
N SER A 93 3.00 16.67 10.60
CA SER A 93 2.45 16.03 9.42
C SER A 93 2.64 14.53 9.36
N THR A 94 1.59 13.84 8.92
CA THR A 94 1.56 12.41 8.63
C THR A 94 0.35 12.12 7.74
N HIS A 95 0.43 11.14 6.84
CA HIS A 95 -0.72 10.73 6.01
C HIS A 95 -1.42 11.87 5.24
N LYS A 96 -0.66 12.84 4.71
CA LYS A 96 -1.14 14.08 4.05
C LYS A 96 -1.93 15.04 4.95
N LYS A 97 -2.01 14.78 6.25
CA LYS A 97 -2.62 15.67 7.22
C LYS A 97 -1.55 16.62 7.77
N PHE A 98 -1.88 17.90 7.82
CA PHE A 98 -1.03 18.98 8.32
C PHE A 98 -1.79 19.66 9.44
N ASP A 99 -1.32 19.50 10.67
CA ASP A 99 -1.94 20.07 11.87
C ASP A 99 -0.96 21.04 12.53
N ASP A 100 -1.46 22.16 13.08
CA ASP A 100 -0.64 23.12 13.84
C ASP A 100 0.06 22.42 15.01
N TYR A 101 1.35 22.71 15.17
CA TYR A 101 2.19 22.08 16.20
C TYR A 101 3.50 22.84 16.40
N GLY A 102 3.89 23.04 17.65
CA GLY A 102 5.17 23.68 17.98
C GLY A 102 5.21 25.14 17.53
N LEU A 103 6.39 25.58 17.07
CA LEU A 103 6.67 26.96 16.67
C LEU A 103 7.35 26.99 15.28
N PRO A 104 7.05 27.98 14.42
CA PRO A 104 7.79 28.17 13.18
C PRO A 104 9.31 28.23 13.42
N PHE A 105 10.08 27.68 12.50
CA PHE A 105 11.54 27.65 12.58
C PHE A 105 12.20 27.99 11.24
N THR A 106 13.40 28.55 11.31
CA THR A 106 14.12 29.07 10.14
C THR A 106 15.64 29.00 10.33
N LEU A 107 16.40 29.70 9.49
CA LEU A 107 17.85 29.82 9.53
C LEU A 107 18.38 29.97 10.98
N ASN A 108 19.38 29.15 11.32
CA ASN A 108 20.06 29.04 12.62
C ASN A 108 19.28 28.35 13.75
N ASP A 109 17.99 28.06 13.57
CA ASP A 109 17.27 27.23 14.54
C ASP A 109 17.79 25.78 14.52
N VAL A 110 17.78 25.15 15.69
CA VAL A 110 18.14 23.74 15.90
C VAL A 110 16.91 22.98 16.35
N ILE A 111 16.57 21.95 15.60
CA ILE A 111 15.42 21.10 15.86
C ILE A 111 15.91 19.78 16.43
N GLY A 112 15.54 19.51 17.69
CA GLY A 112 15.74 18.20 18.31
C GLY A 112 14.61 17.25 17.89
N CYS A 113 14.96 16.05 17.44
CA CYS A 113 14.01 15.06 16.95
C CYS A 113 13.99 13.86 17.90
N TYR A 114 12.87 13.66 18.59
CA TYR A 114 12.72 12.62 19.61
C TYR A 114 11.92 11.44 19.09
N LEU A 115 12.37 10.22 19.42
CA LEU A 115 11.68 8.97 19.18
C LEU A 115 11.73 8.12 20.46
N ASP A 116 10.60 7.93 21.11
CA ASP A 116 10.46 7.00 22.25
C ASP A 116 9.72 5.77 21.75
N LEU A 117 10.44 4.67 21.51
CA LEU A 117 9.84 3.40 21.08
C LEU A 117 9.17 2.67 22.24
N ASP A 118 9.58 2.91 23.49
CA ASP A 118 8.99 2.29 24.67
C ASP A 118 7.57 2.80 24.89
N SER A 119 7.41 4.12 24.89
CA SER A 119 6.12 4.81 25.01
C SER A 119 5.39 4.94 23.67
N ARG A 120 6.07 4.64 22.56
CA ARG A 120 5.59 4.76 21.18
C ARG A 120 5.14 6.18 20.84
N THR A 121 6.02 7.15 21.06
CA THR A 121 5.75 8.57 20.82
C THR A 121 6.87 9.26 20.06
N ILE A 122 6.49 10.22 19.21
CA ILE A 122 7.41 11.10 18.46
C ILE A 122 7.08 12.55 18.79
N TRP A 123 8.10 13.38 18.99
CA TRP A 123 7.99 14.83 19.17
C TRP A 123 9.27 15.56 18.81
N TRP A 124 9.23 16.88 18.93
CA TRP A 124 10.35 17.75 18.56
C TRP A 124 10.61 18.80 19.64
N SER A 125 11.82 19.38 19.59
CA SER A 125 12.16 20.62 20.29
C SER A 125 12.63 21.67 19.30
N LYS A 126 12.55 22.95 19.68
CA LYS A 126 13.19 24.06 19.00
C LYS A 126 14.15 24.74 19.96
N ASN A 127 15.44 24.78 19.63
CA ASN A 127 16.48 25.41 20.45
C ASN A 127 16.42 24.95 21.92
N GLY A 128 16.19 23.65 22.14
CA GLY A 128 16.07 23.03 23.46
C GLY A 128 14.69 23.10 24.12
N GLU A 129 13.77 23.94 23.64
CA GLU A 129 12.38 23.98 24.12
C GLU A 129 11.58 22.84 23.52
N GLN A 130 11.25 21.83 24.33
CA GLN A 130 10.49 20.66 23.91
C GLN A 130 9.00 20.97 23.75
N PHE A 131 8.41 20.46 22.67
CA PHE A 131 6.96 20.48 22.46
C PHE A 131 6.32 19.20 23.03
N PRO A 132 4.99 19.20 23.26
CA PRO A 132 4.27 17.99 23.63
C PRO A 132 4.41 16.85 22.61
N ALA A 133 4.08 15.63 23.03
CA ALA A 133 4.01 14.46 22.15
C ALA A 133 3.19 14.76 20.88
N ALA A 134 3.80 14.64 19.71
CA ALA A 134 3.15 14.99 18.44
C ALA A 134 2.32 13.84 17.89
N PHE A 135 2.87 12.62 17.97
CA PHE A 135 2.28 11.40 17.43
C PHE A 135 2.42 10.26 18.44
N SER A 136 1.35 9.46 18.56
CA SER A 136 1.42 8.09 19.08
C SER A 136 1.55 7.14 17.90
N ILE A 137 2.56 6.26 17.92
CA ILE A 137 2.87 5.35 16.83
C ILE A 137 2.43 3.91 17.16
N ASP A 138 2.16 3.13 16.12
CA ASP A 138 1.71 1.74 16.24
C ASP A 138 2.82 0.80 16.75
N VAL A 139 2.46 -0.37 17.31
CA VAL A 139 3.44 -1.37 17.77
C VAL A 139 4.32 -1.90 16.64
N LYS A 140 3.85 -1.86 15.38
CA LYS A 140 4.62 -2.34 14.22
C LYS A 140 6.00 -1.69 14.12
N TYR A 141 6.16 -0.42 14.51
CA TYR A 141 7.45 0.28 14.41
C TYR A 141 8.55 -0.28 15.35
N LYS A 142 8.19 -1.22 16.25
CA LYS A 142 9.16 -2.02 17.00
C LYS A 142 9.80 -3.15 16.19
N ASN A 143 9.25 -3.52 15.03
CA ASN A 143 9.81 -4.55 14.16
C ASN A 143 10.88 -3.96 13.23
N SER A 144 11.96 -4.71 12.98
CA SER A 144 13.06 -4.31 12.08
C SER A 144 12.58 -3.96 10.66
N ASN A 145 11.57 -4.66 10.15
CA ASN A 145 10.98 -4.43 8.82
C ASN A 145 10.25 -3.09 8.69
N THR A 146 9.89 -2.46 9.80
CA THR A 146 9.21 -1.17 9.84
C THR A 146 9.92 -0.22 10.79
N CYS A 147 11.24 -0.37 10.90
CA CYS A 147 12.10 0.54 11.64
C CYS A 147 12.01 1.96 11.09
N LEU A 148 12.24 2.94 11.96
CA LEU A 148 12.14 4.35 11.64
C LEU A 148 13.53 4.96 11.41
N PHE A 149 13.76 5.44 10.20
CA PHE A 149 14.97 6.16 9.82
C PHE A 149 14.75 7.65 10.08
N PRO A 150 15.76 8.37 10.58
CA PRO A 150 15.78 9.83 10.51
C PRO A 150 15.52 10.27 9.07
N ALA A 151 14.70 11.29 8.87
CA ALA A 151 14.29 11.73 7.55
C ALA A 151 14.26 13.26 7.46
N VAL A 152 14.69 13.78 6.31
CA VAL A 152 14.76 15.20 6.01
C VAL A 152 14.10 15.49 4.67
N LEU A 153 13.55 16.70 4.53
CA LEU A 153 12.87 17.15 3.33
C LEU A 153 13.12 18.65 3.14
N CYS A 154 13.71 19.01 2.01
CA CYS A 154 14.12 20.37 1.68
C CYS A 154 13.34 20.90 0.47
N GLN A 155 13.04 22.20 0.48
CA GLN A 155 12.53 22.95 -0.66
C GLN A 155 13.22 24.31 -0.70
N ASN A 156 14.13 24.47 -1.68
CA ASN A 156 14.97 25.66 -1.80
C ASN A 156 15.63 26.03 -0.47
N SER A 157 16.23 25.05 0.20
CA SER A 157 16.74 25.13 1.56
C SER A 157 17.89 24.16 1.79
N SER A 158 18.58 24.34 2.91
CA SER A 158 19.69 23.51 3.34
C SER A 158 19.67 23.34 4.85
N LEU A 159 20.21 22.22 5.30
CA LEU A 159 20.30 21.85 6.72
C LEU A 159 21.54 20.99 6.96
N SER A 160 21.95 20.90 8.22
CA SER A 160 22.91 19.92 8.70
C SER A 160 22.30 19.06 9.79
N VAL A 161 22.73 17.81 9.87
CA VAL A 161 22.21 16.80 10.78
C VAL A 161 23.34 16.34 11.70
N ASN A 162 23.06 16.26 12.99
CA ASN A 162 23.93 15.64 13.98
C ASN A 162 23.21 14.43 14.56
N PHE A 163 23.70 13.23 14.24
CA PHE A 163 23.17 11.97 14.77
C PHE A 163 23.74 11.60 16.15
N GLY A 164 24.72 12.36 16.64
CA GLY A 164 25.46 12.14 17.89
C GLY A 164 26.97 11.94 17.73
N SER A 165 27.48 11.95 16.49
CA SER A 165 28.93 11.92 16.22
C SER A 165 29.66 13.18 16.69
N GLN A 166 28.90 14.26 16.98
CA GLN A 166 29.39 15.50 17.56
C GLN A 166 28.52 15.86 18.78
N PRO A 167 29.04 16.64 19.76
CA PRO A 167 28.23 17.13 20.87
C PRO A 167 26.96 17.86 20.37
N PHE A 168 25.80 17.51 20.93
CA PHE A 168 24.54 18.20 20.66
C PHE A 168 24.57 19.64 21.19
N LYS A 169 23.94 20.56 20.46
CA LYS A 169 23.77 21.94 20.91
C LYS A 169 22.76 22.03 22.06
N PHE A 170 21.74 21.19 22.03
CA PHE A 170 20.68 21.08 23.03
C PHE A 170 20.50 19.60 23.43
N PRO A 171 21.32 19.08 24.35
CA PRO A 171 21.28 17.67 24.73
C PRO A 171 19.90 17.23 25.27
N PRO A 172 19.45 16.00 24.96
CA PRO A 172 18.09 15.53 25.28
C PRO A 172 17.92 15.08 26.75
N GLY A 173 18.95 15.21 27.59
CA GLY A 173 19.03 14.64 28.93
C GLY A 173 19.43 13.15 28.94
N ASN A 174 19.51 12.56 30.13
CA ASN A 174 20.14 11.24 30.33
C ASN A 174 19.28 10.04 29.89
N GLN A 175 18.04 10.25 29.44
CA GLN A 175 17.12 9.17 29.07
C GLN A 175 17.13 8.83 27.58
N PHE A 176 17.79 9.64 26.75
CA PHE A 176 17.82 9.47 25.31
C PHE A 176 19.23 9.15 24.83
N THR A 177 19.32 8.15 23.96
CA THR A 177 20.54 7.77 23.27
C THR A 177 20.62 8.49 21.94
N ALA A 178 21.80 8.95 21.57
CA ALA A 178 22.04 9.45 20.22
C ALA A 178 21.73 8.36 19.17
N VAL A 179 21.25 8.74 17.99
CA VAL A 179 21.04 7.78 16.89
C VAL A 179 22.34 7.04 16.54
N SER A 180 23.49 7.73 16.57
CA SER A 180 24.81 7.13 16.32
C SER A 180 25.22 6.08 17.35
N ASP A 181 24.68 6.16 18.57
CA ASP A 181 25.08 5.35 19.73
C ASP A 181 24.02 4.30 20.08
N ALA A 182 23.03 4.13 19.21
CA ALA A 182 21.99 3.13 19.38
C ALA A 182 22.60 1.71 19.45
N PRO A 183 22.16 0.85 20.38
CA PRO A 183 22.63 -0.53 20.45
C PRO A 183 22.41 -1.26 19.12
N ASN A 184 23.41 -2.01 18.65
CA ASN A 184 23.36 -2.70 17.35
C ASN A 184 22.11 -3.57 17.15
N GLU A 185 21.59 -4.17 18.22
CA GLU A 185 20.37 -4.99 18.22
C GLU A 185 19.07 -4.22 17.94
N ASN A 186 19.10 -2.89 18.07
CA ASN A 186 17.98 -1.97 17.82
C ASN A 186 18.19 -1.13 16.55
N VAL A 187 19.25 -1.39 15.78
CA VAL A 187 19.57 -0.68 14.54
C VAL A 187 19.42 -1.64 13.36
N ASN A 188 18.51 -1.31 12.44
CA ASN A 188 18.49 -1.91 11.12
C ASN A 188 19.14 -0.93 10.15
N TRP A 189 20.30 -1.30 9.63
CA TRP A 189 21.03 -0.48 8.69
C TRP A 189 20.38 -0.58 7.31
N TRP A 190 20.21 0.57 6.66
CA TRP A 190 19.69 0.63 5.31
C TRP A 190 20.45 -0.33 4.39
N SER A 191 19.71 -1.10 3.60
CA SER A 191 20.25 -1.91 2.53
C SER A 191 19.48 -1.69 1.24
N TYR A 192 20.19 -1.80 0.12
CA TYR A 192 19.59 -1.68 -1.20
C TYR A 192 18.54 -2.77 -1.41
N GLU A 193 18.80 -3.99 -0.93
CA GLU A 193 17.89 -5.12 -1.01
C GLU A 193 16.57 -4.85 -0.27
N GLU A 194 16.62 -4.35 0.96
CA GLU A 194 15.42 -4.04 1.73
C GLU A 194 14.63 -2.88 1.10
N GLN A 195 15.27 -1.77 0.72
CA GLN A 195 14.57 -0.64 0.09
C GLN A 195 13.85 -1.08 -1.19
N ASN A 196 14.50 -1.88 -2.04
CA ASN A 196 13.90 -2.39 -3.27
C ASN A 196 12.81 -3.45 -3.03
N SER A 197 12.87 -4.17 -1.90
CA SER A 197 11.83 -5.12 -1.52
C SER A 197 10.48 -4.43 -1.27
N PHE A 198 10.50 -3.16 -0.84
CA PHE A 198 9.29 -2.36 -0.66
C PHE A 198 8.76 -1.77 -1.97
N GLU A 199 9.61 -1.50 -2.95
CA GLU A 199 9.17 -0.96 -4.24
C GLU A 199 8.56 -2.02 -5.16
N HIS A 200 9.06 -3.26 -5.08
CA HIS A 200 8.67 -4.33 -5.99
C HIS A 200 8.70 -5.71 -5.33
N VAL A 201 7.62 -6.49 -5.50
CA VAL A 201 7.63 -7.94 -5.27
C VAL A 201 8.03 -8.64 -6.55
N VAL A 202 9.09 -9.46 -6.52
CA VAL A 202 9.49 -10.28 -7.67
C VAL A 202 8.78 -11.64 -7.57
N VAL A 203 7.88 -11.93 -8.51
CA VAL A 203 7.16 -13.21 -8.60
C VAL A 203 7.79 -14.05 -9.71
N LYS A 204 8.15 -15.30 -9.39
CA LYS A 204 8.58 -16.30 -10.38
C LYS A 204 7.34 -16.85 -11.11
N LEU A 205 7.51 -17.18 -12.39
CA LEU A 205 6.47 -17.77 -13.22
C LEU A 205 6.81 -19.24 -13.52
N PRO A 206 5.81 -20.14 -13.56
CA PRO A 206 4.38 -19.90 -13.32
C PRO A 206 4.09 -19.46 -11.89
N PHE A 207 3.03 -18.66 -11.70
CA PHE A 207 2.58 -18.19 -10.40
C PHE A 207 2.27 -19.39 -9.50
N ALA A 208 2.81 -19.38 -8.28
CA ALA A 208 2.75 -20.52 -7.37
C ALA A 208 1.34 -20.81 -6.83
N VAL A 209 0.45 -19.82 -6.87
CA VAL A 209 -0.96 -19.98 -6.48
C VAL A 209 -1.69 -20.84 -7.52
N GLU A 210 -2.49 -21.78 -7.03
CA GLU A 210 -3.39 -22.60 -7.86
C GLU A 210 -4.83 -22.07 -7.77
N GLU A 211 -5.65 -22.35 -8.78
CA GLU A 211 -7.09 -22.16 -8.65
C GLU A 211 -7.69 -23.27 -7.78
N ASP A 212 -8.45 -22.87 -6.75
CA ASP A 212 -8.99 -23.78 -5.76
C ASP A 212 -10.32 -23.25 -5.18
N VAL A 213 -10.67 -23.66 -3.96
CA VAL A 213 -11.88 -23.18 -3.26
C VAL A 213 -11.77 -21.73 -2.78
N HIS A 214 -10.58 -21.13 -2.75
CA HIS A 214 -10.33 -19.77 -2.30
C HIS A 214 -9.69 -18.88 -3.37
N ASN A 215 -9.13 -19.43 -4.44
CA ASN A 215 -8.40 -18.71 -5.46
C ASN A 215 -9.03 -18.95 -6.84
N GLU A 216 -9.14 -17.89 -7.63
CA GLU A 216 -9.62 -17.92 -9.01
C GLU A 216 -8.83 -16.92 -9.86
N PHE A 217 -8.49 -17.29 -11.08
CA PHE A 217 -7.79 -16.46 -12.06
C PHE A 217 -8.74 -16.03 -13.18
N ARG A 218 -8.60 -14.78 -13.63
CA ARG A 218 -9.34 -14.25 -14.79
C ARG A 218 -8.47 -13.29 -15.57
N MET A 219 -8.62 -13.27 -16.90
CA MET A 219 -7.94 -12.33 -17.80
C MET A 219 -8.83 -11.14 -18.23
N HIS A 220 -9.87 -10.81 -17.46
CA HIS A 220 -10.79 -9.72 -17.79
C HIS A 220 -11.30 -9.00 -16.54
N THR A 221 -11.84 -7.80 -16.74
CA THR A 221 -12.50 -6.98 -15.70
C THR A 221 -14.02 -6.95 -15.84
N LYS A 222 -14.61 -7.85 -16.64
CA LYS A 222 -16.06 -7.92 -16.86
C LYS A 222 -16.81 -8.37 -15.59
N LEU A 223 -17.42 -7.41 -14.90
CA LEU A 223 -18.00 -7.57 -13.57
C LEU A 223 -19.41 -8.17 -13.64
N MET A 224 -20.26 -7.66 -14.52
CA MET A 224 -21.67 -8.05 -14.61
C MET A 224 -22.00 -8.71 -15.95
N LEU A 225 -23.13 -9.43 -15.98
CA LEU A 225 -23.61 -10.04 -17.21
C LEU A 225 -23.83 -9.01 -18.34
N THR A 226 -24.31 -7.81 -18.01
CA THR A 226 -24.58 -6.73 -18.98
C THR A 226 -23.32 -6.24 -19.71
N GLU A 227 -22.13 -6.49 -19.17
CA GLU A 227 -20.86 -6.10 -19.78
C GLU A 227 -20.34 -7.13 -20.81
N LEU A 228 -21.01 -8.28 -20.92
CA LEU A 228 -20.66 -9.38 -21.82
C LEU A 228 -21.42 -9.28 -23.14
N LYS A 229 -20.71 -9.45 -24.27
CA LYS A 229 -21.33 -9.45 -25.60
C LYS A 229 -22.00 -10.79 -25.87
N ARG A 230 -23.13 -10.79 -26.59
CA ARG A 230 -23.81 -12.03 -27.04
C ARG A 230 -22.90 -12.96 -27.86
N THR A 231 -21.87 -12.41 -28.51
CA THR A 231 -20.87 -13.16 -29.30
C THR A 231 -19.93 -14.01 -28.44
N GLN A 232 -19.93 -13.85 -27.12
CA GLN A 232 -19.09 -14.63 -26.20
C GLN A 232 -19.77 -15.94 -25.76
N CYS A 233 -20.45 -16.59 -26.70
CA CYS A 233 -21.14 -17.86 -26.55
C CYS A 233 -20.57 -18.87 -27.56
N LYS A 234 -20.38 -20.12 -27.13
CA LYS A 234 -20.12 -21.27 -28.00
C LYS A 234 -21.30 -22.24 -27.90
N GLN A 235 -21.59 -22.92 -29.00
CA GLN A 235 -22.52 -24.04 -28.99
C GLN A 235 -21.71 -25.31 -28.72
N ASP A 236 -22.05 -26.03 -27.66
CA ASP A 236 -21.48 -27.33 -27.35
C ASP A 236 -22.04 -28.39 -28.32
N LYS A 237 -21.41 -29.58 -28.36
CA LYS A 237 -21.77 -30.64 -29.32
C LYS A 237 -23.21 -31.14 -29.17
N ASP A 238 -23.82 -30.96 -28.00
CA ASP A 238 -25.20 -31.31 -27.68
C ASP A 238 -26.21 -30.21 -28.10
N GLY A 239 -25.74 -29.13 -28.71
CA GLY A 239 -26.54 -27.99 -29.12
C GLY A 239 -26.77 -26.95 -28.01
N SER A 240 -26.33 -27.21 -26.77
CA SER A 240 -26.45 -26.25 -25.69
C SER A 240 -25.52 -25.06 -25.92
N ILE A 241 -25.99 -23.85 -25.59
CA ILE A 241 -25.20 -22.63 -25.78
C ILE A 241 -24.55 -22.27 -24.45
N ARG A 242 -23.22 -22.37 -24.39
CA ARG A 242 -22.44 -22.01 -23.21
C ARG A 242 -21.66 -20.72 -23.43
N ARG A 243 -21.76 -19.79 -22.48
CA ARG A 243 -20.92 -18.58 -22.48
C ARG A 243 -19.47 -18.95 -22.19
N THR A 244 -18.56 -18.53 -23.06
CA THR A 244 -17.11 -18.73 -22.90
C THR A 244 -16.54 -17.83 -21.81
N LEU A 245 -17.14 -16.65 -21.61
CA LEU A 245 -16.77 -15.70 -20.56
C LEU A 245 -17.89 -15.63 -19.51
N GLN A 246 -17.54 -15.77 -18.23
CA GLN A 246 -18.49 -15.63 -17.12
C GLN A 246 -18.24 -14.29 -16.41
N PRO A 247 -19.29 -13.58 -15.95
CA PRO A 247 -19.10 -12.34 -15.21
C PRO A 247 -18.49 -12.62 -13.84
N ILE A 248 -17.62 -11.72 -13.39
CA ILE A 248 -16.91 -11.83 -12.10
C ILE A 248 -17.90 -11.85 -10.92
N SER A 249 -19.07 -11.24 -11.06
CA SER A 249 -20.14 -11.23 -10.06
C SER A 249 -20.48 -12.63 -9.52
N LYS A 250 -20.42 -13.65 -10.37
CA LYS A 250 -20.64 -15.05 -9.98
C LYS A 250 -19.61 -15.55 -8.99
N THR A 251 -18.33 -15.24 -9.21
CA THR A 251 -17.24 -15.62 -8.30
C THR A 251 -17.31 -14.83 -7.01
N ILE A 252 -17.55 -13.51 -7.07
CA ILE A 252 -17.70 -12.69 -5.85
C ILE A 252 -18.89 -13.18 -5.02
N CYS A 253 -20.04 -13.44 -5.64
CA CYS A 253 -21.21 -14.02 -4.97
C CYS A 253 -20.89 -15.39 -4.34
N ALA A 254 -20.18 -16.26 -5.07
CA ALA A 254 -19.74 -17.55 -4.57
C ALA A 254 -18.85 -17.42 -3.32
N PHE A 255 -17.85 -16.53 -3.35
CA PHE A 255 -16.96 -16.29 -2.20
C PHE A 255 -17.68 -15.66 -1.01
N LEU A 256 -18.61 -14.72 -1.24
CA LEU A 256 -19.42 -14.13 -0.18
C LEU A 256 -20.27 -15.17 0.57
N ASN A 257 -20.74 -16.18 -0.16
CA ASN A 257 -21.57 -17.27 0.33
C ASN A 257 -20.78 -18.47 0.89
N THR A 258 -19.45 -18.42 0.84
CA THR A 258 -18.54 -19.41 1.42
C THR A 258 -17.51 -18.71 2.31
N ASP A 259 -16.30 -19.26 2.41
CA ASP A 259 -15.27 -18.81 3.34
C ASP A 259 -14.43 -17.62 2.80
N GLY A 260 -14.99 -16.84 1.88
CA GLY A 260 -14.24 -15.82 1.16
C GLY A 260 -13.25 -16.40 0.14
N GLY A 261 -12.35 -15.55 -0.34
CA GLY A 261 -11.37 -15.91 -1.35
C GLY A 261 -10.72 -14.72 -2.02
N ARG A 262 -9.88 -15.00 -3.02
CA ARG A 262 -9.18 -14.04 -3.87
C ARG A 262 -9.42 -14.33 -5.34
N LEU A 263 -9.72 -13.27 -6.06
CA LEU A 263 -9.85 -13.29 -7.50
C LEU A 263 -8.72 -12.45 -8.10
N PHE A 264 -7.84 -13.08 -8.87
CA PHE A 264 -6.71 -12.43 -9.53
C PHE A 264 -7.07 -12.10 -10.97
N LEU A 265 -7.25 -10.81 -11.27
CA LEU A 265 -7.53 -10.30 -12.60
C LEU A 265 -6.23 -9.89 -13.29
N GLY A 266 -5.86 -10.58 -14.37
CA GLY A 266 -4.60 -10.42 -15.09
C GLY A 266 -3.68 -11.65 -15.04
N VAL A 267 -4.20 -12.80 -14.60
CA VAL A 267 -3.51 -14.10 -14.61
C VAL A 267 -4.22 -15.03 -15.60
N ASN A 268 -3.46 -15.66 -16.51
CA ASN A 268 -4.01 -16.60 -17.49
C ASN A 268 -4.03 -18.05 -16.97
N ASP A 269 -4.60 -18.96 -17.75
CA ASP A 269 -4.75 -20.38 -17.40
C ASP A 269 -3.39 -21.10 -17.20
N ASP A 270 -2.31 -20.59 -17.81
CA ASP A 270 -0.94 -21.09 -17.62
C ASP A 270 -0.26 -20.52 -16.35
N LYS A 271 -1.02 -19.82 -15.49
CA LYS A 271 -0.54 -19.16 -14.28
C LYS A 271 0.51 -18.08 -14.56
N VAL A 272 0.47 -17.47 -15.74
CA VAL A 272 1.33 -16.34 -16.10
C VAL A 272 0.63 -15.03 -15.75
N ILE A 273 1.26 -14.23 -14.89
CA ILE A 273 0.81 -12.87 -14.59
C ILE A 273 1.13 -11.97 -15.79
N LYS A 274 0.12 -11.69 -16.61
CA LYS A 274 0.22 -10.76 -17.75
C LYS A 274 -0.18 -9.34 -17.36
N GLY A 275 -1.09 -9.21 -16.42
CA GLY A 275 -1.81 -7.98 -16.14
C GLY A 275 -2.90 -7.69 -17.18
N ILE A 276 -3.73 -6.69 -16.88
CA ILE A 276 -4.75 -6.13 -17.76
C ILE A 276 -4.32 -4.71 -18.11
N SER A 277 -4.31 -4.39 -19.40
CA SER A 277 -3.98 -3.05 -19.87
C SER A 277 -5.07 -2.07 -19.47
N MET A 278 -4.75 -1.10 -18.60
CA MET A 278 -5.69 -0.11 -18.12
C MET A 278 -5.04 1.28 -18.05
N SER A 279 -5.81 2.32 -18.35
CA SER A 279 -5.48 3.69 -17.96
C SER A 279 -5.96 3.96 -16.54
N LYS A 280 -5.53 5.07 -15.94
CA LYS A 280 -6.02 5.52 -14.63
C LYS A 280 -7.56 5.65 -14.62
N ASN A 281 -8.14 6.16 -15.70
CA ASN A 281 -9.60 6.33 -15.84
C ASN A 281 -10.34 5.00 -15.96
N MET A 282 -9.72 4.00 -16.61
CA MET A 282 -10.27 2.63 -16.63
C MET A 282 -10.26 1.99 -15.23
N ILE A 283 -9.26 2.27 -14.40
CA ILE A 283 -9.21 1.79 -13.02
C ILE A 283 -10.35 2.41 -12.21
N TYR A 284 -10.59 3.71 -12.34
CA TYR A 284 -11.73 4.36 -11.70
C TYR A 284 -13.08 3.83 -12.18
N HIS A 285 -13.21 3.60 -13.49
CA HIS A 285 -14.39 2.96 -14.05
C HIS A 285 -14.61 1.57 -13.44
N PHE A 286 -13.56 0.75 -13.32
CA PHE A 286 -13.64 -0.56 -12.68
C PHE A 286 -14.18 -0.47 -11.24
N PHE A 287 -13.71 0.49 -10.43
CA PHE A 287 -14.23 0.70 -9.07
C PHE A 287 -15.71 1.15 -9.07
N GLY A 288 -16.10 2.02 -10.01
CA GLY A 288 -17.49 2.42 -10.20
C GLY A 288 -18.38 1.23 -10.56
N SER A 289 -17.94 0.39 -11.51
CA SER A 289 -18.63 -0.83 -11.90
C SER A 289 -18.73 -1.85 -10.77
N LEU A 290 -17.67 -2.00 -9.97
CA LEU A 290 -17.65 -2.92 -8.83
C LEU A 290 -18.67 -2.50 -7.77
N ARG A 291 -18.74 -1.20 -7.46
CA ARG A 291 -19.74 -0.63 -6.57
C ARG A 291 -21.15 -0.86 -7.10
N HIS A 292 -21.40 -0.50 -8.36
CA HIS A 292 -22.72 -0.67 -8.98
C HIS A 292 -23.17 -2.15 -8.99
N MET A 293 -22.28 -3.07 -9.32
CA MET A 293 -22.54 -4.51 -9.23
C MET A 293 -22.95 -4.90 -7.79
N CYS A 294 -22.19 -4.45 -6.78
CA CYS A 294 -22.49 -4.74 -5.37
C CYS A 294 -23.80 -4.12 -4.89
N GLU A 295 -24.19 -2.95 -5.39
CA GLU A 295 -25.48 -2.31 -5.08
C GLU A 295 -26.68 -3.10 -5.63
N ASN A 296 -26.47 -3.87 -6.70
CA ASN A 296 -27.48 -4.74 -7.30
C ASN A 296 -27.52 -6.16 -6.70
N PHE A 297 -26.62 -6.50 -5.77
CA PHE A 297 -26.70 -7.76 -5.02
C PHE A 297 -27.88 -7.72 -4.03
N LYS A 298 -28.37 -8.90 -3.61
CA LYS A 298 -29.39 -9.01 -2.57
C LYS A 298 -28.90 -9.92 -1.43
N PRO A 299 -28.79 -9.44 -0.19
CA PRO A 299 -28.96 -8.04 0.22
C PRO A 299 -27.91 -7.11 -0.42
N CYS A 300 -28.24 -5.82 -0.51
CA CYS A 300 -27.43 -4.81 -1.17
C CYS A 300 -26.11 -4.55 -0.45
N SER A 301 -25.06 -4.28 -1.23
CA SER A 301 -23.76 -3.74 -0.81
C SER A 301 -22.94 -4.63 0.15
N PRO A 302 -22.42 -5.77 -0.31
CA PRO A 302 -21.38 -6.55 0.39
C PRO A 302 -20.00 -5.85 0.47
N LEU A 303 -19.89 -4.56 0.12
CA LEU A 303 -18.61 -3.85 -0.03
C LEU A 303 -17.73 -3.87 1.23
N CYS A 304 -18.31 -3.98 2.43
CA CYS A 304 -17.55 -4.11 3.67
C CYS A 304 -16.70 -5.38 3.75
N ARG A 305 -17.00 -6.41 2.93
CA ARG A 305 -16.23 -7.65 2.82
C ARG A 305 -15.26 -7.67 1.64
N ILE A 306 -15.24 -6.63 0.81
CA ILE A 306 -14.47 -6.62 -0.44
C ILE A 306 -13.33 -5.62 -0.35
N LYS A 307 -12.11 -6.11 -0.60
CA LYS A 307 -10.91 -5.30 -0.75
C LYS A 307 -10.31 -5.51 -2.13
N VAL A 308 -9.80 -4.44 -2.75
CA VAL A 308 -9.12 -4.53 -4.04
C VAL A 308 -7.72 -3.99 -3.90
N SER A 309 -6.73 -4.81 -4.23
CA SER A 309 -5.34 -4.40 -4.40
C SER A 309 -5.01 -4.27 -5.88
N ILE A 310 -4.30 -3.22 -6.27
CA ILE A 310 -3.91 -2.96 -7.66
C ILE A 310 -2.40 -2.88 -7.75
N LEU A 311 -1.81 -3.80 -8.51
CA LEU A 311 -0.37 -3.94 -8.68
C LEU A 311 -0.01 -3.70 -10.15
N GLU A 312 0.89 -2.76 -10.42
CA GLU A 312 1.50 -2.59 -11.73
C GLU A 312 2.42 -3.79 -12.02
N VAL A 313 2.22 -4.42 -13.18
CA VAL A 313 2.98 -5.59 -13.64
C VAL A 313 4.10 -5.12 -14.55
N ILE A 314 5.33 -5.40 -14.14
CA ILE A 314 6.56 -5.06 -14.87
C ILE A 314 7.25 -6.37 -15.25
N PRO A 315 7.17 -6.84 -16.51
CA PRO A 315 7.84 -8.05 -16.95
C PRO A 315 9.36 -8.00 -16.74
N VAL A 316 9.96 -9.08 -16.23
CA VAL A 316 11.41 -9.22 -16.08
C VAL A 316 11.86 -10.54 -16.73
N GLY A 317 12.15 -10.46 -18.02
CA GLY A 317 12.41 -11.65 -18.83
C GLY A 317 11.16 -12.52 -19.02
N VAL A 318 11.35 -13.82 -19.23
CA VAL A 318 10.26 -14.77 -19.54
C VAL A 318 9.69 -15.45 -18.29
N ILE A 319 10.52 -15.59 -17.25
CA ILE A 319 10.23 -16.44 -16.08
C ILE A 319 9.93 -15.66 -14.80
N LYS A 320 9.88 -14.32 -14.86
CA LYS A 320 9.65 -13.46 -13.68
C LYS A 320 8.85 -12.21 -14.05
N VAL A 321 8.12 -11.69 -13.07
CA VAL A 321 7.52 -10.35 -13.11
C VAL A 321 7.86 -9.61 -11.82
N LYS A 322 8.02 -8.30 -11.92
CA LYS A 322 8.02 -7.37 -10.78
C LYS A 322 6.63 -6.79 -10.62
N LEU A 323 6.07 -6.86 -9.42
CA LEU A 323 4.79 -6.27 -9.05
C LEU A 323 5.03 -5.07 -8.15
N ARG A 324 4.47 -3.91 -8.48
CA ARG A 324 4.56 -2.67 -7.68
C ARG A 324 3.17 -2.23 -7.27
N LYS A 325 2.96 -1.78 -6.02
CA LYS A 325 1.68 -1.13 -5.65
C LYS A 325 1.41 0.05 -6.57
N ALA A 326 0.26 0.06 -7.24
CA ALA A 326 -0.08 1.14 -8.15
C ALA A 326 -0.24 2.45 -7.37
N ASP A 327 0.53 3.47 -7.74
CA ASP A 327 0.36 4.82 -7.19
C ASP A 327 -0.86 5.47 -7.83
N LEU A 328 -2.03 5.10 -7.30
CA LEU A 328 -3.29 5.77 -7.59
C LEU A 328 -3.39 6.95 -6.63
N LEU A 329 -2.73 8.05 -6.99
CA LEU A 329 -2.94 9.32 -6.30
C LEU A 329 -4.45 9.54 -6.17
N LYS A 330 -4.95 9.62 -4.93
CA LYS A 330 -6.30 10.12 -4.65
C LYS A 330 -6.34 11.55 -5.17
N GLU A 331 -6.82 11.67 -6.41
CA GLU A 331 -7.41 12.87 -6.95
C GLU A 331 -8.52 13.32 -5.98
N GLU A 332 -8.61 14.62 -5.77
CA GLU A 332 -9.38 15.19 -4.68
C GLU A 332 -10.89 14.91 -4.88
N ALA A 333 -11.71 15.09 -3.85
CA ALA A 333 -13.16 14.85 -3.94
C ALA A 333 -13.83 15.64 -5.08
N HIS A 334 -13.19 16.68 -5.60
CA HIS A 334 -13.63 17.47 -6.75
C HIS A 334 -13.22 16.91 -8.12
N ASP A 335 -12.45 15.82 -8.18
CA ASP A 335 -12.20 15.02 -9.39
C ASP A 335 -13.21 13.85 -9.53
N PHE A 336 -13.86 13.48 -8.42
CA PHE A 336 -15.02 12.59 -8.37
C PHE A 336 -16.34 13.05 -9.05
N PRO A 337 -16.57 14.31 -9.48
CA PRO A 337 -17.83 14.74 -10.09
C PRO A 337 -18.09 14.27 -11.53
N LYS A 338 -17.16 13.58 -12.21
CA LYS A 338 -17.41 13.06 -13.57
C LYS A 338 -17.93 11.62 -13.63
N LEU A 339 -17.79 10.84 -12.56
CA LEU A 339 -18.25 9.44 -12.52
C LEU A 339 -19.76 9.27 -12.29
N ALA A 340 -20.48 10.35 -11.92
CA ALA A 340 -21.90 10.29 -11.57
C ALA A 340 -22.83 9.99 -12.77
N CYS A 341 -22.35 10.08 -14.01
CA CYS A 341 -23.16 9.84 -15.21
C CYS A 341 -22.77 8.56 -15.97
N HIS A 342 -22.12 7.60 -15.32
CA HIS A 342 -21.80 6.33 -15.97
C HIS A 342 -23.06 5.46 -16.03
N SER A 343 -23.58 5.25 -17.24
CA SER A 343 -24.38 4.07 -17.53
C SER A 343 -23.46 2.86 -17.43
N VAL A 344 -23.16 2.43 -16.20
CA VAL A 344 -22.34 1.25 -15.96
C VAL A 344 -23.01 0.05 -16.65
N GLY A 345 -22.33 -0.57 -17.62
CA GLY A 345 -22.90 -1.63 -18.47
C GLY A 345 -23.67 -1.14 -19.71
N GLY A 346 -23.80 0.17 -19.90
CA GLY A 346 -24.28 0.79 -21.14
C GLY A 346 -23.16 0.97 -22.17
N SER A 347 -23.52 1.17 -23.44
CA SER A 347 -22.58 1.36 -24.55
C SER A 347 -21.83 2.69 -24.55
N PHE A 348 -22.12 3.60 -23.60
CA PHE A 348 -21.68 5.00 -23.63
C PHE A 348 -21.27 5.52 -22.24
N CYS A 349 -20.18 4.99 -21.69
CA CYS A 349 -19.50 5.68 -20.60
C CYS A 349 -18.37 6.51 -21.21
N ASP A 350 -18.27 7.81 -20.87
CA ASP A 350 -17.23 8.71 -21.40
C ASP A 350 -15.81 8.18 -21.18
N CYS A 351 -15.59 7.35 -20.15
CA CYS A 351 -14.33 6.64 -19.98
C CYS A 351 -13.95 5.80 -21.20
N PHE A 352 -14.90 5.18 -21.92
CA PHE A 352 -14.62 4.45 -23.16
C PHE A 352 -14.06 5.32 -24.28
N LEU A 353 -14.39 6.61 -24.30
CA LEU A 353 -13.84 7.55 -25.27
C LEU A 353 -12.40 7.94 -24.89
N GLU A 354 -12.09 7.99 -23.59
CA GLU A 354 -10.74 8.24 -23.09
C GLU A 354 -9.81 7.02 -23.13
N ILE A 355 -10.36 5.79 -23.19
CA ILE A 355 -9.59 4.54 -23.40
C ILE A 355 -8.61 4.67 -24.58
N ASN A 356 -8.96 5.46 -25.59
CA ASN A 356 -8.16 5.58 -26.81
C ASN A 356 -7.07 6.67 -26.77
N LYS A 357 -6.90 7.43 -25.67
CA LYS A 357 -5.92 8.54 -25.63
C LYS A 357 -4.99 8.57 -24.42
N ALA A 358 -5.37 7.98 -23.29
CA ALA A 358 -4.53 7.98 -22.10
C ALA A 358 -3.49 6.84 -22.13
N PRO A 359 -2.26 7.05 -21.64
CA PRO A 359 -1.27 5.97 -21.54
C PRO A 359 -1.77 4.86 -20.62
N THR A 360 -1.67 3.62 -21.09
CA THR A 360 -2.07 2.42 -20.34
C THR A 360 -0.85 1.70 -19.79
N LYS A 361 -1.03 1.04 -18.64
CA LYS A 361 -0.05 0.10 -18.06
C LYS A 361 -0.72 -1.25 -17.80
N GLN A 362 0.09 -2.28 -17.57
CA GLN A 362 -0.42 -3.60 -17.18
C GLN A 362 -0.65 -3.65 -15.68
N TYR A 363 -1.84 -4.08 -15.26
CA TYR A 363 -2.20 -4.19 -13.84
C TYR A 363 -2.72 -5.57 -13.49
N LEU A 364 -2.25 -6.11 -12.36
CA LEU A 364 -2.87 -7.23 -11.66
C LEU A 364 -3.80 -6.64 -10.60
N LEU A 365 -5.10 -6.94 -10.71
CA LEU A 365 -6.08 -6.55 -9.69
C LEU A 365 -6.41 -7.78 -8.86
N ILE A 366 -6.29 -7.69 -7.54
CA ILE A 366 -6.62 -8.77 -6.61
C ILE A 366 -7.87 -8.33 -5.84
N ILE A 367 -9.01 -8.96 -6.12
CA ILE A 367 -10.23 -8.76 -5.33
C ILE A 367 -10.24 -9.81 -4.22
N GLN A 368 -10.06 -9.36 -2.99
CA GLN A 368 -10.17 -10.20 -1.80
C GLN A 368 -11.55 -10.04 -1.17
N VAL A 369 -12.22 -11.17 -0.96
CA VAL A 369 -13.49 -11.26 -0.22
C VAL A 369 -13.19 -11.89 1.13
N SER A 370 -13.42 -11.17 2.23
CA SER A 370 -13.23 -11.69 3.58
C SER A 370 -14.26 -12.78 3.89
N PRO A 371 -13.95 -13.78 4.76
CA PRO A 371 -14.93 -14.74 5.24
C PRO A 371 -16.09 -14.06 6.00
N PRO A 372 -17.24 -14.74 6.18
CA PRO A 372 -18.33 -14.20 6.98
C PRO A 372 -17.87 -14.03 8.44
N ASN A 373 -18.35 -12.99 9.13
CA ASN A 373 -18.08 -12.84 10.55
C ASN A 373 -18.78 -13.98 11.32
N PRO A 374 -18.04 -14.84 12.05
CA PRO A 374 -18.62 -15.98 12.75
C PRO A 374 -19.63 -15.58 13.84
N ASN A 375 -19.57 -14.34 14.33
CA ASN A 375 -20.46 -13.82 15.36
C ASN A 375 -21.69 -13.09 14.79
N SER A 376 -21.81 -12.99 13.46
CA SER A 376 -22.92 -12.32 12.79
C SER A 376 -23.88 -13.33 12.17
N ARG A 377 -25.15 -12.95 12.03
CA ARG A 377 -26.13 -13.77 11.31
C ARG A 377 -25.65 -14.06 9.90
N THR A 378 -25.62 -15.35 9.55
CA THR A 378 -25.27 -15.81 8.20
C THR A 378 -26.12 -15.09 7.15
N THR A 379 -25.45 -14.33 6.29
CA THR A 379 -26.07 -13.60 5.19
C THR A 379 -25.74 -14.33 3.88
N ILE A 380 -26.77 -14.72 3.14
CA ILE A 380 -26.63 -15.31 1.81
C ILE A 380 -26.92 -14.21 0.78
N PHE A 381 -25.99 -14.04 -0.15
CA PHE A 381 -26.06 -13.09 -1.23
C PHE A 381 -26.56 -13.76 -2.52
N GLN A 382 -27.44 -13.05 -3.21
CA GLN A 382 -27.75 -13.25 -4.62
C GLN A 382 -26.98 -12.19 -5.41
N ASN A 383 -26.45 -12.56 -6.56
CA ASN A 383 -25.77 -11.61 -7.45
C ASN A 383 -26.79 -10.65 -8.12
N GLU A 384 -26.32 -9.81 -9.05
CA GLU A 384 -27.12 -8.86 -9.83
C GLU A 384 -28.24 -9.53 -10.66
N GLU A 385 -28.08 -10.81 -11.01
CA GLU A 385 -29.09 -11.61 -11.71
C GLU A 385 -30.13 -12.21 -10.76
N GLY A 386 -29.99 -12.03 -9.44
CA GLY A 386 -30.84 -12.68 -8.44
C GLY A 386 -30.49 -14.16 -8.21
N LEU A 387 -29.31 -14.63 -8.64
CA LEU A 387 -28.89 -16.02 -8.52
C LEU A 387 -27.92 -16.22 -7.35
N VAL A 388 -28.03 -17.38 -6.70
CA VAL A 388 -27.15 -17.77 -5.59
C VAL A 388 -26.04 -18.68 -6.12
N TYR A 389 -24.81 -18.34 -5.79
CA TYR A 389 -23.64 -19.16 -6.13
C TYR A 389 -22.94 -19.67 -4.88
N ARG A 390 -22.37 -20.86 -4.99
CA ARG A 390 -21.46 -21.45 -4.01
C ARG A 390 -20.13 -21.80 -4.68
N ARG A 391 -19.03 -21.54 -3.97
CA ARG A 391 -17.68 -21.92 -4.40
C ARG A 391 -17.41 -23.42 -4.23
N ARG A 392 -16.70 -23.99 -5.19
CA ARG A 392 -16.19 -25.37 -5.25
C ARG A 392 -14.72 -25.32 -5.66
N MET A 393 -14.07 -26.48 -5.74
CA MET A 393 -12.72 -26.57 -6.27
C MET A 393 -12.67 -25.98 -7.69
N ALA A 394 -11.97 -24.85 -7.85
CA ALA A 394 -11.77 -24.13 -9.10
C ALA A 394 -13.06 -23.82 -9.91
N SER A 395 -14.22 -23.73 -9.25
CA SER A 395 -15.50 -23.52 -9.96
C SER A 395 -16.61 -22.95 -9.10
N ASN A 396 -17.59 -22.32 -9.74
CA ASN A 396 -18.79 -21.79 -9.10
C ASN A 396 -20.01 -22.62 -9.53
N LYS A 397 -20.83 -23.04 -8.58
CA LYS A 397 -22.12 -23.68 -8.88
C LYS A 397 -23.27 -22.75 -8.49
N CYS A 398 -24.21 -22.56 -9.42
CA CYS A 398 -25.52 -22.00 -9.12
C CYS A 398 -26.33 -23.01 -8.29
N VAL A 399 -26.88 -22.56 -7.16
CA VAL A 399 -27.65 -23.40 -6.23
C VAL A 399 -28.98 -22.73 -5.89
N TYR A 400 -29.99 -23.50 -5.51
CA TYR A 400 -31.20 -22.91 -4.93
C TYR A 400 -30.87 -22.30 -3.56
N LEU A 401 -31.53 -21.18 -3.24
CA LEU A 401 -31.32 -20.46 -1.99
C LEU A 401 -31.53 -21.37 -0.76
N ASP A 402 -32.56 -22.21 -0.78
CA ASP A 402 -32.90 -23.10 0.33
C ASP A 402 -31.91 -24.26 0.47
N ASP A 403 -31.34 -24.75 -0.63
CA ASP A 403 -30.28 -25.76 -0.58
C ASP A 403 -29.03 -25.19 0.12
N LEU A 404 -28.63 -23.97 -0.24
CA LEU A 404 -27.47 -23.35 0.40
C LEU A 404 -27.71 -23.07 1.89
N ARG A 405 -28.91 -22.62 2.26
CA ARG A 405 -29.30 -22.45 3.68
C ARG A 405 -29.13 -23.74 4.47
N ARG A 406 -29.60 -24.86 3.93
CA ARG A 406 -29.43 -26.18 4.56
C ARG A 406 -27.96 -26.54 4.70
N MET A 407 -27.18 -26.39 3.63
CA MET A 407 -25.75 -26.70 3.63
C MET A 407 -24.92 -25.86 4.61
N MET A 408 -25.25 -24.58 4.80
CA MET A 408 -24.53 -23.70 5.73
C MET A 408 -24.79 -24.07 7.19
N ASN A 409 -26.02 -24.47 7.52
CA ASN A 409 -26.36 -24.94 8.86
C ASN A 409 -25.63 -26.25 9.22
N GLU A 410 -25.37 -27.12 8.23
CA GLU A 410 -24.61 -28.37 8.42
C GLU A 410 -23.09 -28.15 8.57
N LYS A 411 -22.55 -27.02 8.08
CA LYS A 411 -21.09 -26.81 7.93
C LYS A 411 -20.36 -26.13 9.10
N ASN A 412 -21.03 -25.80 10.20
CA ASN A 412 -20.42 -25.17 11.38
C ASN A 412 -19.39 -26.06 12.15
N GLN A 413 -18.69 -27.01 11.51
CA GLN A 413 -17.81 -27.98 12.18
C GLN A 413 -16.43 -28.29 11.58
N VAL A 414 -15.96 -27.73 10.44
CA VAL A 414 -14.59 -28.06 9.96
C VAL A 414 -13.87 -26.88 9.32
N PHE A 415 -12.82 -26.38 10.00
CA PHE A 415 -11.78 -25.52 9.42
C PHE A 415 -10.72 -26.39 8.76
N VAL A 416 -10.33 -26.05 7.53
CA VAL A 416 -9.07 -26.53 6.93
C VAL A 416 -8.17 -25.31 6.81
N ASP A 417 -7.13 -25.26 7.63
CA ASP A 417 -6.10 -24.21 7.57
C ASP A 417 -5.28 -24.35 6.29
N LEU A 418 -4.86 -23.21 5.72
CA LEU A 418 -3.86 -23.19 4.66
C LEU A 418 -2.51 -23.71 5.22
N PRO A 419 -1.71 -24.44 4.42
CA PRO A 419 -0.32 -24.69 4.77
C PRO A 419 0.40 -23.37 5.06
N ASP A 420 1.23 -23.32 6.10
CA ASP A 420 1.89 -22.10 6.59
C ASP A 420 2.67 -21.35 5.49
N GLU A 421 3.24 -22.10 4.55
CA GLU A 421 3.98 -21.59 3.40
C GLU A 421 3.10 -20.73 2.47
N ALA A 422 1.90 -21.24 2.15
CA ALA A 422 0.94 -20.53 1.33
C ALA A 422 0.41 -19.29 2.06
N ARG A 423 0.18 -19.40 3.37
CA ARG A 423 -0.25 -18.28 4.23
C ARG A 423 0.81 -17.17 4.29
N ALA A 424 2.09 -17.53 4.43
CA ALA A 424 3.20 -16.58 4.46
C ALA A 424 3.42 -15.87 3.11
N GLU A 425 3.33 -16.58 1.99
CA GLU A 425 3.43 -15.98 0.66
C GLU A 425 2.25 -15.03 0.41
N ILE A 426 1.06 -15.45 0.78
CA ILE A 426 -0.17 -14.66 0.75
C ILE A 426 -0.07 -13.39 1.60
N ASP A 427 0.40 -13.51 2.84
CA ASP A 427 0.50 -12.41 3.79
C ASP A 427 1.63 -11.44 3.40
N SER A 428 2.58 -11.88 2.57
CA SER A 428 3.54 -10.97 1.95
C SER A 428 2.86 -9.96 1.01
N PHE A 429 1.72 -10.30 0.41
CA PHE A 429 0.95 -9.40 -0.46
C PHE A 429 0.00 -8.48 0.31
N SER A 430 -0.42 -8.83 1.53
CA SER A 430 -1.24 -7.97 2.39
C SER A 430 -0.44 -6.85 3.07
N LYS A 431 0.89 -6.89 3.00
CA LYS A 431 1.77 -5.76 3.40
C LYS A 431 1.57 -4.49 2.57
N PHE A 432 0.79 -4.56 1.49
CA PHE A 432 0.51 -3.44 0.59
C PHE A 432 -0.86 -2.79 0.80
N ASP A 433 -1.42 -2.84 2.00
CA ASP A 433 -2.66 -2.14 2.36
C ASP A 433 -2.54 -0.61 2.31
#